data_AF-A0A960T465-F1
#
_entry.id   AF-A0A960T465-F1
#
_cell.length_a   1.000
_cell.length_b   1.000
_cell.length_c   1.000
_cell.angle_alpha   90.00
_cell.angle_beta   90.00
_cell.angle_gamma   90.00
#
_symmetry.space_group_name_H-M   'P 1'
#
loop_
_entity.id
_entity.type
_entity.pdbx_description
1 polymer ?
#
loop_
_entity_poly.entity_id
_entity_poly.type
_entity_poly.pdbx_seq_one_letter_code
_entity_poly.pdbx_strand_id
1 'polypeptide(L)'
;MSDDNKQEFKKGLPGSFLLFLLVAILVVLSIQNFMNTKIAKVSFSYQLEHLVNLDLVVPEESRKTSVGDKLVSFSGKFRDRETDEGKARYKYLALLNDAHELAGEKEQVEAELNLLQGKIADAAQWYLSLTGQKPGASGFRVMDESFDTPARMNHVIIRELADSDLDSIPTLQARLDTLKAQKDLKSYAVTDFGQSMEGMLRNFRSPILGIGDEDTKQVLRKIQTSLTSLAGASSKPVSEQLAGYEAVLGDFK
;
A
#
# COMPACT_ATOMS: atom_id res chain seq x y z
N MET A 1 -49.24 -27.11 -34.23
CA MET A 1 -49.17 -27.06 -32.76
C MET A 1 -47.86 -27.66 -32.31
N SER A 2 -46.89 -26.82 -31.96
CA SER A 2 -45.69 -27.20 -31.21
C SER A 2 -45.23 -25.91 -30.51
N ASP A 3 -45.59 -25.80 -29.23
CA ASP A 3 -45.30 -24.62 -28.42
C ASP A 3 -43.83 -24.57 -28.02
N ASP A 4 -43.33 -23.34 -28.11
CA ASP A 4 -41.97 -22.86 -27.93
C ASP A 4 -41.61 -22.87 -26.42
N ASN A 5 -40.63 -23.65 -26.00
CA ASN A 5 -40.17 -23.70 -24.62
C ASN A 5 -38.83 -22.96 -24.50
N LYS A 6 -38.90 -21.63 -24.39
CA LYS A 6 -37.74 -20.77 -24.06
C LYS A 6 -37.82 -20.37 -22.59
N GLN A 7 -37.03 -21.04 -21.75
CA GLN A 7 -36.76 -20.59 -20.39
C GLN A 7 -35.79 -19.41 -20.42
N GLU A 8 -36.28 -18.22 -20.09
CA GLU A 8 -35.46 -17.03 -19.87
C GLU A 8 -34.63 -17.16 -18.58
N PHE A 9 -33.30 -17.26 -18.72
CA PHE A 9 -32.37 -17.14 -17.60
C PHE A 9 -32.29 -15.68 -17.12
N LYS A 10 -33.17 -15.28 -16.19
CA LYS A 10 -32.97 -14.06 -15.39
C LYS A 10 -31.94 -14.34 -14.28
N LYS A 11 -30.64 -14.21 -14.60
CA LYS A 11 -29.57 -14.12 -13.59
C LYS A 11 -29.55 -12.73 -12.95
N GLY A 12 -30.51 -12.47 -12.07
CA GLY A 12 -30.36 -11.45 -11.04
C GLY A 12 -29.46 -12.01 -9.95
N LEU A 13 -28.36 -11.33 -9.63
CA LEU A 13 -27.57 -11.65 -8.44
C LEU A 13 -28.53 -11.69 -7.24
N PRO A 14 -28.60 -12.81 -6.49
CA PRO A 14 -29.53 -12.91 -5.38
C PRO A 14 -29.16 -11.84 -4.35
N GLY A 15 -30.12 -11.03 -3.91
CA GLY A 15 -29.87 -9.95 -2.92
C GLY A 15 -29.17 -10.44 -1.64
N SER A 16 -29.27 -11.74 -1.35
CA SER A 16 -28.53 -12.42 -0.28
C SER A 16 -27.00 -12.43 -0.49
N PHE A 17 -26.50 -12.54 -1.73
CA PHE A 17 -25.06 -12.49 -2.02
C PHE A 17 -24.46 -11.12 -1.72
N LEU A 18 -25.15 -10.04 -2.08
CA LEU A 18 -24.70 -8.68 -1.75
C LEU A 18 -24.70 -8.44 -0.24
N LEU A 19 -25.70 -8.97 0.48
CA LEU A 19 -25.78 -8.86 1.92
C LEU A 19 -24.67 -9.68 2.61
N PHE A 20 -24.36 -10.87 2.10
CA PHE A 20 -23.24 -11.70 2.57
C PHE A 20 -21.88 -11.05 2.31
N LEU A 21 -21.69 -10.43 1.13
CA LEU A 21 -20.49 -9.68 0.77
C LEU A 21 -20.28 -8.49 1.72
N LEU A 22 -21.35 -7.75 2.04
CA LEU A 22 -21.30 -6.59 2.92
C LEU A 22 -20.96 -7.01 4.36
N VAL A 23 -21.53 -8.11 4.85
CA VAL A 23 -21.17 -8.69 6.16
C VAL A 23 -19.71 -9.16 6.18
N ALA A 24 -19.23 -9.82 5.12
CA ALA A 24 -17.84 -10.27 5.03
C ALA A 24 -16.85 -9.09 5.06
N ILE A 25 -17.16 -7.99 4.35
CA ILE A 25 -16.37 -6.76 4.38
C ILE A 25 -16.38 -6.13 5.78
N LEU A 26 -17.53 -6.10 6.46
CA LEU A 26 -17.63 -5.61 7.84
C LEU A 26 -16.82 -6.45 8.83
N VAL A 27 -16.80 -7.77 8.67
CA VAL A 27 -15.99 -8.68 9.51
C VAL A 27 -14.49 -8.46 9.24
N VAL A 28 -14.06 -8.35 7.99
CA VAL A 28 -12.66 -8.08 7.64
C VAL A 28 -12.22 -6.71 8.15
N LEU A 29 -13.06 -5.67 7.98
CA LEU A 29 -12.79 -4.34 8.54
C LEU A 29 -12.74 -4.37 10.07
N SER A 30 -13.62 -5.14 10.72
CA SER A 30 -13.58 -5.29 12.18
C SER A 30 -12.31 -6.00 12.65
N ILE A 31 -11.85 -7.04 11.96
CA ILE A 31 -10.60 -7.76 12.26
C ILE A 31 -9.39 -6.83 12.03
N GLN A 32 -9.37 -6.09 10.92
CA GLN A 32 -8.31 -5.12 10.64
C GLN A 32 -8.27 -4.01 11.69
N ASN A 33 -9.42 -3.51 12.12
CA ASN A 33 -9.52 -2.46 13.13
C ASN A 33 -9.12 -2.99 14.53
N PHE A 34 -9.48 -4.24 14.86
CA PHE A 34 -9.05 -4.91 16.10
C PHE A 34 -7.56 -5.29 16.11
N MET A 35 -6.96 -5.58 14.95
CA MET A 35 -5.53 -5.88 14.84
C MET A 35 -4.68 -4.60 14.88
N ASN A 36 -5.13 -3.50 14.28
CA ASN A 36 -4.47 -2.19 14.37
C ASN A 36 -4.59 -1.49 15.75
N THR A 37 -5.41 -2.02 16.67
CA THR A 37 -5.61 -1.42 18.01
C THR A 37 -5.11 -2.27 19.17
N LYS A 38 -4.29 -3.31 18.91
CA LYS A 38 -3.53 -3.98 19.97
C LYS A 38 -2.19 -3.32 20.27
N ILE A 39 -2.14 -1.98 20.22
CA ILE A 39 -1.40 -1.29 21.26
C ILE A 39 -2.24 -1.55 22.48
N ALA A 40 -1.83 -2.51 23.32
CA ALA A 40 -2.31 -2.55 24.68
C ALA A 40 -1.86 -1.23 25.31
N LYS A 41 -2.66 -0.18 25.07
CA LYS A 41 -2.54 1.07 25.79
C LYS A 41 -2.72 0.60 27.20
N VAL A 42 -1.64 0.70 27.96
CA VAL A 42 -1.67 0.44 29.37
C VAL A 42 -2.51 1.57 29.95
N SER A 43 -3.83 1.47 29.81
CA SER A 43 -4.81 2.27 30.51
C SER A 43 -4.84 1.77 31.95
N PHE A 44 -3.67 1.72 32.57
CA PHE A 44 -3.56 1.71 34.00
C PHE A 44 -3.80 3.14 34.50
N SER A 45 -4.65 4.01 33.93
CA SER A 45 -4.99 5.24 34.66
C SER A 45 -5.66 4.87 35.99
N TYR A 46 -6.60 3.91 35.97
CA TYR A 46 -7.24 3.39 37.18
C TYR A 46 -6.34 2.47 38.03
N GLN A 47 -5.40 1.72 37.43
CA GLN A 47 -4.51 0.82 38.19
C GLN A 47 -3.19 1.51 38.64
N LEU A 48 -2.71 2.53 37.92
CA LEU A 48 -1.67 3.47 38.37
C LEU A 48 -2.24 4.40 39.43
N GLU A 49 -3.49 4.84 39.34
CA GLU A 49 -4.16 5.50 40.47
C GLU A 49 -4.05 4.64 41.71
N HIS A 50 -4.33 3.34 41.65
CA HIS A 50 -4.19 2.46 42.81
C HIS A 50 -2.73 2.19 43.25
N LEU A 51 -1.75 2.23 42.34
CA LEU A 51 -0.32 2.06 42.68
C LEU A 51 0.35 3.34 43.19
N VAL A 52 -0.16 4.52 42.81
CA VAL A 52 0.27 5.85 43.27
C VAL A 52 -0.56 6.30 44.48
N ASN A 53 -1.80 5.82 44.66
CA ASN A 53 -2.66 6.10 45.82
C ASN A 53 -2.23 5.39 47.11
N LEU A 54 -1.26 4.49 47.08
CA LEU A 54 -0.82 3.78 48.29
C LEU A 54 0.03 4.62 49.25
N ASP A 55 0.45 5.83 48.84
CA ASP A 55 1.18 6.74 49.74
C ASP A 55 0.41 8.04 50.06
N LEU A 56 -0.85 8.14 49.63
CA LEU A 56 -1.70 9.29 49.96
C LEU A 56 -2.23 9.25 51.39
N VAL A 57 -2.21 8.09 52.05
CA VAL A 57 -2.75 7.91 53.40
C VAL A 57 -1.62 7.62 54.38
N VAL A 58 -1.65 8.22 55.56
CA VAL A 58 -0.71 7.87 56.63
C VAL A 58 -1.09 6.48 57.16
N PRO A 59 -0.25 5.43 56.98
CA PRO A 59 -0.64 4.06 57.35
C PRO A 59 -0.93 3.92 58.85
N GLU A 60 -0.18 4.65 59.67
CA GLU A 60 -0.34 4.67 61.14
C GLU A 60 -1.66 5.30 61.60
N GLU A 61 -2.27 6.16 60.77
CA GLU A 61 -3.54 6.83 61.06
C GLU A 61 -4.74 6.18 60.35
N SER A 62 -4.51 5.10 59.59
CA SER A 62 -5.56 4.34 58.93
C SER A 62 -6.26 3.43 59.93
N ARG A 63 -7.50 3.75 60.31
CA ARG A 63 -8.30 2.98 61.26
C ARG A 63 -9.52 2.36 60.60
N LYS A 64 -9.71 1.06 60.84
CA LYS A 64 -10.96 0.35 60.54
C LYS A 64 -11.98 0.73 61.60
N THR A 65 -12.98 1.52 61.21
CA THR A 65 -14.10 1.87 62.09
C THR A 65 -15.30 1.02 61.68
N SER A 66 -15.59 -0.04 62.44
CA SER A 66 -16.79 -0.87 62.27
C SER A 66 -17.35 -1.22 63.64
N VAL A 67 -18.62 -0.88 63.87
CA VAL A 67 -19.37 -1.27 65.08
C VAL A 67 -20.72 -1.96 64.74
N GLY A 68 -21.08 -2.20 63.47
CA GLY A 68 -22.35 -2.84 63.12
C GLY A 68 -22.44 -3.41 61.69
N ASP A 69 -23.33 -4.38 61.52
CA ASP A 69 -23.32 -5.45 60.51
C ASP A 69 -23.06 -5.05 59.03
N LYS A 70 -22.07 -5.75 58.46
CA LYS A 70 -21.75 -5.92 57.01
C LYS A 70 -21.20 -4.74 56.21
N LEU A 71 -20.86 -3.60 56.83
CA LEU A 71 -20.14 -2.52 56.14
C LEU A 71 -18.81 -2.21 56.84
N VAL A 72 -17.70 -2.49 56.15
CA VAL A 72 -16.36 -2.09 56.60
C VAL A 72 -16.09 -0.69 56.08
N SER A 73 -16.03 0.30 56.97
CA SER A 73 -15.58 1.66 56.63
C SER A 73 -14.11 1.83 57.04
N PHE A 74 -13.29 2.24 56.08
CA PHE A 74 -11.89 2.62 56.32
C PHE A 74 -11.83 4.14 56.46
N SER A 75 -11.24 4.62 57.56
CA SER A 75 -10.93 6.03 57.76
C SER A 75 -9.41 6.19 57.77
N GLY A 76 -8.88 7.15 57.02
CA GLY A 76 -7.45 7.45 56.99
C GLY A 76 -7.21 8.93 56.73
N LYS A 77 -6.16 9.50 57.31
CA LYS A 77 -5.76 10.88 57.04
C LYS A 77 -4.93 10.92 55.77
N PHE A 78 -5.29 11.81 54.84
CA PHE A 78 -4.45 12.10 53.71
C PHE A 78 -3.15 12.78 54.16
N ARG A 79 -2.02 12.46 53.53
CA ARG A 79 -0.78 13.19 53.75
C ARG A 79 -0.97 14.64 53.30
N ASP A 80 -0.50 15.58 54.12
CA ASP A 80 -0.62 17.02 53.83
C ASP A 80 0.30 17.49 52.67
N ARG A 81 1.25 16.65 52.25
CA ARG A 81 2.18 16.89 51.13
C ARG A 81 2.57 15.59 50.43
N GLU A 82 2.85 15.68 49.13
CA GLU A 82 3.46 14.59 48.37
C GLU A 82 4.85 14.24 48.93
N THR A 83 5.15 12.93 48.98
CA THR A 83 6.47 12.43 49.35
C THR A 83 7.42 12.49 48.15
N ASP A 84 8.71 12.65 48.40
CA ASP A 84 9.72 12.64 47.33
C ASP A 84 9.79 11.26 46.65
N GLU A 85 9.53 10.19 47.40
CA GLU A 85 9.36 8.83 46.87
C GLU A 85 8.16 8.71 45.93
N GLY A 86 7.01 9.28 46.30
CA GLY A 86 5.81 9.32 45.45
C GLY A 86 6.07 10.07 44.14
N LYS A 87 6.78 11.21 44.19
CA LYS A 87 7.19 11.96 42.98
C LYS A 87 8.14 11.15 42.10
N ALA A 88 9.13 10.49 42.69
CA ALA A 88 10.07 9.64 41.97
C ALA A 88 9.37 8.45 41.29
N ARG A 89 8.45 7.81 42.00
CA ARG A 89 7.64 6.70 41.48
C ARG A 89 6.71 7.15 40.36
N TYR A 90 6.02 8.28 40.52
CA TYR A 90 5.20 8.86 39.46
C TYR A 90 6.04 9.15 38.21
N LYS A 91 7.19 9.80 38.37
CA LYS A 91 8.12 10.08 37.25
C LYS A 91 8.59 8.80 36.57
N TYR A 92 8.94 7.78 37.33
CA TYR A 92 9.33 6.48 36.78
C TYR A 92 8.21 5.86 35.95
N LEU A 93 6.97 5.87 36.46
CA LEU A 93 5.82 5.28 35.77
C LEU A 93 5.44 6.09 34.52
N ALA A 94 5.58 7.41 34.55
CA ALA A 94 5.42 8.26 33.37
C ALA A 94 6.46 7.92 32.30
N LEU A 95 7.75 7.87 32.66
CA LEU A 95 8.82 7.50 31.73
C LEU A 95 8.65 6.07 31.18
N LEU A 96 8.15 5.15 32.00
CA LEU A 96 7.84 3.79 31.56
C LEU A 96 6.70 3.78 30.53
N ASN A 97 5.66 4.59 30.73
CA ASN A 97 4.58 4.74 29.76
C ASN A 97 5.10 5.34 28.45
N ASP A 98 5.87 6.42 28.52
CA ASP A 98 6.47 7.07 27.35
C ASP A 98 7.35 6.09 26.56
N ALA A 99 8.15 5.28 27.26
CA ALA A 99 8.98 4.26 26.64
C ALA A 99 8.14 3.19 25.93
N HIS A 100 7.01 2.77 26.49
CA HIS A 100 6.09 1.84 25.84
C HIS A 100 5.41 2.44 24.61
N GLU A 101 4.99 3.71 24.66
CA GLU A 101 4.39 4.40 23.52
C GLU A 101 5.39 4.55 22.38
N LEU A 102 6.60 5.03 22.67
CA LEU A 102 7.67 5.16 21.68
C LEU A 102 8.08 3.82 21.07
N ALA A 103 8.08 2.74 21.85
CA ALA A 103 8.36 1.40 21.33
C ALA A 103 7.29 0.93 20.34
N GLY A 104 6.01 1.19 20.65
CA GLY A 104 4.90 0.87 19.75
C GLY A 104 4.94 1.70 18.46
N GLU A 105 5.18 3.01 18.56
CA GLU A 105 5.33 3.88 17.38
C GLU A 105 6.49 3.44 16.51
N LYS A 106 7.63 3.08 17.12
CA LYS A 106 8.79 2.55 16.39
C LYS A 106 8.43 1.30 15.60
N GLU A 107 7.76 0.32 16.22
CA GLU A 107 7.35 -0.92 15.56
C GLU A 107 6.41 -0.64 14.38
N GLN A 108 5.45 0.28 14.57
CA GLN A 108 4.52 0.68 13.51
C GLN A 108 5.25 1.32 12.33
N VAL A 109 6.16 2.28 12.58
CA VAL A 109 6.93 2.95 11.53
C VAL A 109 7.86 1.97 10.82
N GLU A 110 8.49 1.03 11.54
CA GLU A 110 9.32 0.00 10.92
C GLU A 110 8.52 -0.93 10.00
N ALA A 111 7.30 -1.30 10.40
CA ALA A 111 6.39 -2.09 9.57
C ALA A 111 5.97 -1.32 8.31
N GLU A 112 5.65 -0.03 8.44
CA GLU A 112 5.30 0.82 7.30
C GLU A 112 6.48 0.99 6.33
N LEU A 113 7.68 1.22 6.85
CA LEU A 113 8.89 1.30 6.03
C LEU A 113 9.15 -0.01 5.27
N ASN A 114 8.93 -1.18 5.89
CA ASN A 114 9.06 -2.47 5.20
C ASN A 114 8.08 -2.60 4.04
N LEU A 115 6.83 -2.20 4.25
CA LEU A 115 5.81 -2.21 3.21
C LEU A 115 6.18 -1.26 2.06
N LEU A 116 6.64 -0.05 2.37
CA LEU A 116 7.04 0.94 1.38
C LEU A 116 8.28 0.50 0.59
N GLN A 117 9.27 -0.08 1.25
CA GLN A 117 10.48 -0.61 0.61
C GLN A 117 10.13 -1.71 -0.40
N GLY A 118 9.21 -2.62 -0.05
CA GLY A 118 8.68 -3.62 -0.97
C GLY A 118 7.98 -3.00 -2.19
N LYS A 119 7.08 -2.02 -1.97
CA LYS A 119 6.39 -1.31 -3.06
C LYS A 119 7.36 -0.61 -4.02
N ILE A 120 8.43 -0.01 -3.49
CA ILE A 120 9.47 0.63 -4.31
C ILE A 120 10.20 -0.41 -5.15
N ALA A 121 10.53 -1.56 -4.57
CA ALA A 121 11.16 -2.65 -5.31
C ALA A 121 10.26 -3.17 -6.44
N ASP A 122 8.97 -3.38 -6.17
CA ASP A 122 7.98 -3.81 -7.16
C ASP A 122 7.82 -2.79 -8.29
N ALA A 123 7.72 -1.50 -7.94
CA ALA A 123 7.64 -0.41 -8.91
C ALA A 123 8.88 -0.33 -9.80
N ALA A 124 10.07 -0.49 -9.21
CA ALA A 124 11.32 -0.49 -9.95
C ALA A 124 11.43 -1.69 -10.90
N GLN A 125 11.09 -2.89 -10.43
CA GLN A 125 11.04 -4.07 -11.31
C GLN A 125 10.07 -3.86 -12.47
N TRP A 126 8.86 -3.35 -12.19
CA TRP A 126 7.87 -3.07 -13.22
C TRP A 126 8.37 -2.07 -14.26
N TYR A 127 9.01 -0.98 -13.81
CA TYR A 127 9.60 0.03 -14.68
C TYR A 127 10.71 -0.56 -15.56
N LEU A 128 11.62 -1.34 -14.98
CA LEU A 128 12.72 -1.97 -15.71
C LEU A 128 12.21 -2.99 -16.74
N SER A 129 11.18 -3.76 -16.40
CA SER A 129 10.53 -4.68 -17.33
C SER A 129 9.89 -3.95 -18.52
N LEU A 130 9.21 -2.83 -18.29
CA LEU A 130 8.59 -2.04 -19.37
C LEU A 130 9.64 -1.35 -20.26
N THR A 131 10.69 -0.80 -19.67
CA THR A 131 11.76 -0.14 -20.43
C THR A 131 12.72 -1.12 -21.09
N GLY A 132 12.73 -2.39 -20.65
CA GLY A 132 13.67 -3.41 -21.10
C GLY A 132 15.10 -3.17 -20.60
N GLN A 133 15.29 -2.30 -19.61
CA GLN A 133 16.60 -2.05 -19.01
C GLN A 133 17.01 -3.21 -18.11
N LYS A 134 18.13 -3.85 -18.42
CA LYS A 134 18.67 -4.93 -17.58
C LYS A 134 19.53 -4.35 -16.46
N PRO A 135 19.40 -4.83 -15.22
CA PRO A 135 20.32 -4.47 -14.15
C PRO A 135 21.77 -4.82 -14.55
N GLY A 136 22.71 -3.92 -14.27
CA GLY A 136 24.13 -4.21 -14.45
C GLY A 136 24.68 -5.15 -13.36
N ALA A 137 25.98 -5.45 -13.38
CA ALA A 137 26.62 -6.32 -12.38
C ALA A 137 26.47 -5.80 -10.93
N SER A 138 26.37 -4.49 -10.74
CA SER A 138 26.11 -3.84 -9.45
C SER A 138 24.61 -3.78 -9.07
N GLY A 139 23.72 -4.23 -9.97
CA GLY A 139 22.29 -4.00 -9.89
C GLY A 139 21.87 -2.56 -10.27
N PHE A 140 20.57 -2.35 -10.37
CA PHE A 140 19.93 -1.05 -10.55
C PHE A 140 19.56 -0.46 -9.19
N ARG A 141 20.23 0.64 -8.82
CA ARG A 141 20.04 1.31 -7.51
C ARG A 141 18.85 2.26 -7.59
N VAL A 142 17.84 2.01 -6.76
CA VAL A 142 16.61 2.82 -6.67
C VAL A 142 16.69 3.77 -5.49
N MET A 143 17.20 3.27 -4.35
CA MET A 143 17.42 4.03 -3.13
C MET A 143 18.84 3.79 -2.64
N ASP A 144 19.50 4.87 -2.23
CA ASP A 144 20.91 4.86 -1.82
C ASP A 144 21.11 4.39 -0.37
N GLU A 145 22.31 3.91 -0.08
CA GLU A 145 22.77 3.51 1.26
C GLU A 145 22.80 4.70 2.23
N SER A 146 22.79 5.95 1.75
CA SER A 146 22.68 7.13 2.60
C SER A 146 21.42 7.18 3.46
N PHE A 147 20.38 6.42 3.10
CA PHE A 147 19.15 6.28 3.87
C PHE A 147 19.21 5.16 4.91
N ASP A 148 20.26 4.35 4.92
CA ASP A 148 20.45 3.29 5.91
C ASP A 148 20.68 3.89 7.29
N THR A 149 20.25 3.15 8.30
CA THR A 149 20.51 3.46 9.71
C THR A 149 21.33 2.33 10.33
N PRO A 150 21.98 2.55 11.48
CA PRO A 150 22.70 1.46 12.17
C PRO A 150 21.82 0.25 12.50
N ALA A 151 20.50 0.44 12.60
CA ALA A 151 19.54 -0.61 12.91
C ALA A 151 18.92 -1.29 11.67
N ARG A 152 19.00 -0.66 10.48
CA ARG A 152 18.22 -1.08 9.32
C ARG A 152 18.83 -0.62 7.99
N MET A 153 18.85 -1.54 7.03
CA MET A 153 19.14 -1.25 5.62
C MET A 153 17.86 -0.83 4.88
N ASN A 154 17.83 0.40 4.40
CA ASN A 154 16.71 1.02 3.68
C ASN A 154 16.95 1.09 2.17
N HIS A 155 18.20 1.00 1.72
CA HIS A 155 18.52 1.00 0.30
C HIS A 155 17.79 -0.12 -0.45
N VAL A 156 17.57 0.11 -1.75
CA VAL A 156 16.88 -0.83 -2.65
C VAL A 156 17.69 -0.96 -3.93
N ILE A 157 18.14 -2.19 -4.20
CA ILE A 157 18.92 -2.52 -5.40
C ILE A 157 18.24 -3.71 -6.09
N ILE A 158 17.82 -3.51 -7.34
CA ILE A 158 17.28 -4.58 -8.18
C ILE A 158 18.45 -5.25 -8.89
N ARG A 159 18.74 -6.50 -8.55
CA ARG A 159 19.85 -7.26 -9.15
C ARG A 159 19.41 -8.13 -10.31
N GLU A 160 18.20 -8.66 -10.22
CA GLU A 160 17.62 -9.55 -11.20
C GLU A 160 16.18 -9.11 -11.46
N LEU A 161 15.73 -9.31 -12.70
CA LEU A 161 14.34 -9.07 -13.08
C LEU A 161 13.62 -10.42 -13.12
N ALA A 162 12.41 -10.45 -12.56
CA ALA A 162 11.53 -11.58 -12.78
C ALA A 162 11.14 -11.67 -14.25
N ASP A 163 10.99 -12.90 -14.74
CA ASP A 163 10.41 -13.12 -16.06
C ASP A 163 9.00 -12.53 -16.09
N SER A 164 8.73 -11.70 -17.09
CA SER A 164 7.43 -11.05 -17.27
C SER A 164 6.99 -11.19 -18.71
N ASP A 165 5.73 -11.59 -18.92
CA ASP A 165 5.09 -11.63 -20.24
C ASP A 165 4.72 -10.23 -20.77
N LEU A 166 5.35 -9.18 -20.24
CA LEU A 166 5.07 -7.79 -20.60
C LEU A 166 5.80 -7.42 -21.88
N ASP A 167 5.09 -6.74 -22.77
CA ASP A 167 5.70 -6.05 -23.90
C ASP A 167 6.57 -4.88 -23.39
N SER A 168 7.88 -5.01 -23.59
CA SER A 168 8.88 -3.98 -23.31
C SER A 168 9.09 -3.05 -24.52
N ILE A 169 9.65 -1.86 -24.30
CA ILE A 169 9.95 -0.91 -25.39
C ILE A 169 10.84 -1.58 -26.47
N PRO A 170 11.94 -2.29 -26.12
CA PRO A 170 12.76 -2.98 -27.11
C PRO A 170 12.02 -4.07 -27.88
N THR A 171 11.12 -4.83 -27.23
CA THR A 171 10.38 -5.90 -27.91
C THR A 171 9.35 -5.33 -28.88
N LEU A 172 8.66 -4.24 -28.51
CA LEU A 172 7.76 -3.55 -29.44
C LEU A 172 8.51 -2.87 -30.59
N GLN A 173 9.69 -2.30 -30.34
CA GLN A 173 10.53 -1.75 -31.40
C GLN A 173 10.92 -2.83 -32.42
N ALA A 174 11.42 -3.98 -31.96
CA ALA A 174 11.80 -5.09 -32.85
C ALA A 174 10.60 -5.63 -33.64
N ARG A 175 9.43 -5.68 -33.01
CA ARG A 175 8.18 -6.08 -33.65
C ARG A 175 7.74 -5.08 -34.72
N LEU A 176 7.87 -3.78 -34.46
CA LEU A 176 7.59 -2.72 -35.43
C LEU A 176 8.51 -2.80 -36.65
N ASP A 177 9.81 -3.01 -36.43
CA ASP A 177 10.79 -3.15 -37.50
C ASP A 177 10.47 -4.37 -38.38
N THR A 178 10.03 -5.47 -37.78
CA THR A 178 9.57 -6.67 -38.49
C THR A 178 8.34 -6.39 -39.35
N LEU A 179 7.35 -5.66 -38.82
CA LEU A 179 6.15 -5.27 -39.57
C LEU A 179 6.50 -4.36 -40.75
N LYS A 180 7.42 -3.41 -40.58
CA LYS A 180 7.88 -2.53 -41.67
C LYS A 180 8.60 -3.28 -42.79
N ALA A 181 9.29 -4.37 -42.47
CA ALA A 181 10.04 -5.17 -43.45
C ALA A 181 9.15 -6.14 -44.25
N GLN A 182 7.91 -6.40 -43.82
CA GLN A 182 7.00 -7.32 -44.50
C GLN A 182 6.37 -6.70 -45.75
N LYS A 183 6.46 -7.40 -46.88
CA LYS A 183 5.88 -6.96 -48.16
C LYS A 183 4.36 -7.13 -48.24
N ASP A 184 3.83 -8.18 -47.63
CA ASP A 184 2.40 -8.51 -47.63
C ASP A 184 1.78 -8.29 -46.25
N LEU A 185 1.79 -7.03 -45.78
CA LEU A 185 1.33 -6.72 -44.45
C LEU A 185 -0.19 -6.85 -44.33
N LYS A 186 -0.64 -7.72 -43.42
CA LYS A 186 -2.06 -7.91 -43.16
C LYS A 186 -2.54 -6.85 -42.17
N SER A 187 -3.69 -6.23 -42.45
CA SER A 187 -4.26 -5.15 -41.60
C SER A 187 -4.43 -5.57 -40.14
N TYR A 188 -4.78 -6.82 -39.85
CA TYR A 188 -4.93 -7.29 -38.47
C TYR A 188 -3.63 -7.21 -37.66
N ALA A 189 -2.47 -7.38 -38.30
CA ALA A 189 -1.17 -7.38 -37.61
C ALA A 189 -0.82 -5.96 -37.11
N VAL A 190 -1.25 -4.95 -37.84
CA VAL A 190 -1.11 -3.53 -37.45
C VAL A 190 -2.06 -3.18 -36.31
N THR A 191 -3.29 -3.70 -36.35
CA THR A 191 -4.26 -3.52 -35.26
C THR A 191 -3.78 -4.19 -33.96
N ASP A 192 -3.27 -5.42 -34.05
CA ASP A 192 -2.73 -6.16 -32.91
C ASP A 192 -1.51 -5.45 -32.30
N PHE A 193 -0.65 -4.87 -33.14
CA PHE A 193 0.44 -4.01 -32.68
C PHE A 193 -0.07 -2.78 -31.92
N GLY A 194 -1.13 -2.14 -32.42
CA GLY A 194 -1.79 -1.03 -31.73
C GLY A 194 -2.32 -1.42 -30.34
N GLN A 195 -2.89 -2.62 -30.21
CA GLN A 195 -3.36 -3.14 -28.92
C GLN A 195 -2.19 -3.40 -27.94
N SER A 196 -1.05 -3.91 -28.43
CA SER A 196 0.17 -4.02 -27.63
C SER A 196 0.65 -2.64 -27.13
N MET A 197 0.63 -1.62 -27.99
CA MET A 197 1.00 -0.23 -27.61
C MET A 197 0.06 0.35 -26.55
N GLU A 198 -1.26 0.12 -26.67
CA GLU A 198 -2.23 0.49 -25.64
C GLU A 198 -2.00 -0.27 -24.33
N GLY A 199 -1.62 -1.55 -24.44
CA GLY A 199 -1.20 -2.38 -23.30
C GLY A 199 0.00 -1.79 -22.57
N MET A 200 1.03 -1.39 -23.30
CA MET A 200 2.21 -0.71 -22.75
C MET A 200 1.81 0.61 -22.06
N LEU A 201 1.01 1.45 -22.71
CA LEU A 201 0.53 2.70 -22.11
C LEU A 201 -0.24 2.45 -20.81
N ARG A 202 -1.11 1.43 -20.77
CA ARG A 202 -1.84 1.03 -19.57
C ARG A 202 -0.89 0.60 -18.46
N ASN A 203 0.16 -0.14 -18.79
CA ASN A 203 1.15 -0.58 -17.81
C ASN A 203 1.98 0.59 -17.24
N PHE A 204 2.33 1.59 -18.06
CA PHE A 204 2.96 2.83 -17.59
C PHE A 204 2.04 3.66 -16.69
N ARG A 205 0.73 3.61 -16.93
CA ARG A 205 -0.28 4.29 -16.10
C ARG A 205 -0.76 3.47 -14.91
N SER A 206 -0.15 2.31 -14.67
CA SER A 206 -0.50 1.44 -13.55
C SER A 206 -0.26 2.16 -12.21
N PRO A 207 -1.14 1.97 -11.20
CA PRO A 207 -0.90 2.45 -9.85
C PRO A 207 0.41 1.92 -9.23
N ILE A 208 0.93 0.79 -9.71
CA ILE A 208 2.19 0.20 -9.25
C ILE A 208 3.36 1.19 -9.43
N LEU A 209 3.42 1.90 -10.55
CA LEU A 209 4.47 2.90 -10.79
C LEU A 209 4.23 4.19 -10.02
N GLY A 210 2.98 4.46 -9.63
CA GLY A 210 2.63 5.62 -8.79
C GLY A 210 3.10 6.96 -9.36
N ILE A 211 3.07 7.16 -10.68
CA ILE A 211 3.59 8.37 -11.34
C ILE A 211 2.91 9.61 -10.74
N GLY A 212 3.68 10.37 -9.96
CA GLY A 212 3.25 11.60 -9.31
C GLY A 212 3.48 12.85 -10.15
N ASP A 213 4.52 12.82 -10.98
CA ASP A 213 4.97 13.92 -11.82
C ASP A 213 3.93 14.31 -12.89
N GLU A 214 3.57 15.59 -12.96
CA GLU A 214 2.52 16.06 -13.87
C GLU A 214 3.02 16.14 -15.32
N ASP A 215 4.30 16.43 -15.54
CA ASP A 215 4.88 16.48 -16.87
C ASP A 215 4.83 15.09 -17.53
N THR A 216 5.23 14.05 -16.80
CA THR A 216 5.12 12.65 -17.24
C THR A 216 3.66 12.26 -17.50
N LYS A 217 2.72 12.66 -16.64
CA LYS A 217 1.28 12.42 -16.89
C LYS A 217 0.79 13.09 -18.16
N GLN A 218 1.25 14.31 -18.45
CA GLN A 218 0.91 15.01 -19.68
C GLN A 218 1.48 14.29 -20.91
N VAL A 219 2.72 13.79 -20.84
CA VAL A 219 3.32 12.96 -21.91
C VAL A 219 2.47 11.71 -22.17
N LEU A 220 2.11 10.96 -21.12
CA LEU A 220 1.27 9.77 -21.25
C LEU A 220 -0.13 10.07 -21.80
N ARG A 221 -0.71 11.23 -21.47
CA ARG A 221 -1.98 11.70 -22.07
C ARG A 221 -1.82 12.01 -23.56
N LYS A 222 -0.73 12.68 -23.97
CA LYS A 222 -0.44 12.94 -25.39
C LYS A 222 -0.29 11.65 -26.17
N ILE A 223 0.47 10.69 -25.62
CA ILE A 223 0.61 9.34 -26.18
C ILE A 223 -0.76 8.67 -26.35
N GLN A 224 -1.64 8.74 -25.34
CA GLN A 224 -2.99 8.20 -25.43
C GLN A 224 -3.79 8.81 -26.59
N THR A 225 -3.75 10.14 -26.73
CA THR A 225 -4.45 10.84 -27.81
C THR A 225 -3.91 10.42 -29.17
N SER A 226 -2.59 10.31 -29.32
CA SER A 226 -1.95 9.83 -30.54
C SER A 226 -2.39 8.41 -30.89
N LEU A 227 -2.33 7.46 -29.94
CA LEU A 227 -2.77 6.08 -30.16
C LEU A 227 -4.25 5.99 -30.54
N THR A 228 -5.12 6.74 -29.86
CA THR A 228 -6.56 6.77 -30.16
C THR A 228 -6.82 7.29 -31.58
N SER A 229 -6.08 8.31 -32.01
CA SER A 229 -6.20 8.87 -33.35
C SER A 229 -5.74 7.90 -34.45
N LEU A 230 -4.76 7.05 -34.15
CA LEU A 230 -4.26 6.01 -35.05
C LEU A 230 -5.23 4.82 -35.15
N ALA A 231 -5.82 4.41 -34.02
CA ALA A 231 -6.76 3.30 -33.95
C ALA A 231 -8.15 3.62 -34.55
N GLY A 232 -8.65 4.86 -34.38
CA GLY A 232 -9.95 5.28 -34.90
C GLY A 232 -9.98 5.58 -36.41
N ALA A 233 -8.82 5.64 -37.06
CA ALA A 233 -8.69 6.01 -38.46
C ALA A 233 -8.63 4.76 -39.37
N SER A 234 -9.77 4.07 -39.52
CA SER A 234 -9.95 2.93 -40.43
C SER A 234 -9.69 3.24 -41.92
N SER A 235 -9.33 4.49 -42.27
CA SER A 235 -9.05 4.95 -43.63
C SER A 235 -7.58 5.36 -43.87
N LYS A 236 -6.70 5.30 -42.86
CA LYS A 236 -5.29 5.67 -43.06
C LYS A 236 -4.51 4.55 -43.75
N PRO A 237 -3.62 4.87 -44.70
CA PRO A 237 -2.69 3.90 -45.25
C PRO A 237 -1.89 3.22 -44.13
N VAL A 238 -1.67 1.91 -44.27
CA VAL A 238 -0.89 1.10 -43.33
C VAL A 238 0.49 1.71 -43.04
N SER A 239 1.14 2.28 -44.06
CA SER A 239 2.44 2.96 -43.92
C SER A 239 2.37 4.17 -42.99
N GLU A 240 1.29 4.96 -43.06
CA GLU A 240 1.07 6.12 -42.18
C GLU A 240 0.82 5.67 -40.73
N GLN A 241 0.08 4.58 -40.54
CA GLN A 241 -0.15 4.01 -39.21
C GLN A 241 1.15 3.54 -38.55
N LEU A 242 2.00 2.80 -39.29
CA LEU A 242 3.29 2.35 -38.78
C LEU A 242 4.25 3.51 -38.45
N ALA A 243 4.25 4.58 -39.26
CA ALA A 243 5.02 5.78 -38.98
C ALA A 243 4.50 6.52 -37.73
N GLY A 244 3.17 6.57 -37.54
CA GLY A 244 2.57 7.11 -36.33
C GLY A 244 2.94 6.30 -35.08
N TYR A 245 2.89 4.97 -35.17
CA TYR A 245 3.31 4.10 -34.07
C TYR A 245 4.79 4.22 -33.74
N GLU A 246 5.66 4.41 -34.74
CA GLU A 246 7.08 4.69 -34.52
C GLU A 246 7.29 5.98 -33.72
N ALA A 247 6.60 7.05 -34.08
CA ALA A 247 6.67 8.32 -33.36
C ALA A 247 6.23 8.15 -31.90
N VAL A 248 5.12 7.44 -31.66
CA VAL A 248 4.65 7.16 -30.30
C VAL A 248 5.63 6.30 -29.50
N LEU A 249 6.26 5.29 -30.12
CA LEU A 249 7.32 4.50 -29.48
C LEU A 249 8.54 5.35 -29.11
N GLY A 250 8.82 6.40 -29.90
CA GLY A 250 9.83 7.41 -29.60
C GLY A 250 9.49 8.21 -28.34
N ASP A 251 8.23 8.58 -28.15
CA ASP A 251 7.77 9.35 -26.97
C ASP A 251 7.85 8.57 -25.65
N PHE A 252 8.03 7.25 -25.68
CA PHE A 252 8.25 6.42 -24.49
C PHE A 252 9.73 6.36 -24.04
N LYS A 253 10.67 6.84 -24.85
CA LYS A 253 12.12 6.83 -24.56
C LYS A 253 12.54 8.12 -23.87
#